data_AF-A0A534VYP4-F1
#
_entry.id   AF-A0A534VYP4-F1
#
_cell.length_a   1.000
_cell.length_b   1.000
_cell.length_c   1.000
_cell.angle_alpha   90.00
_cell.angle_beta   90.00
_cell.angle_gamma   90.00
#
_symmetry.space_group_name_H-M   'P 1'
#
loop_
_entity.id
_entity.type
_entity.pdbx_description
1 polymer ?
#
loop_
_entity_poly.entity_id
_entity_poly.type
_entity_poly.pdbx_seq_one_letter_code
_entity_poly.pdbx_strand_id
1 'polypeptide(L)'
;MVPLQRLTHVGIGVSDMERSLRFYRDCLGFRHEHELRVAGEPSDTLLRLRGVDLHAVYLARDGVRIELLRFASPPAPPPNPRAMNQHGL
;
A
#
# COMPACT_ATOMS: atom_id res chain seq x y z
N MET A 1 10.16 21.01 19.33
CA MET A 1 9.19 20.37 18.42
C MET A 1 9.90 20.13 17.10
N VAL A 2 9.91 18.90 16.59
CA VAL A 2 10.57 18.58 15.31
C VAL A 2 9.65 18.99 14.16
N PRO A 3 10.11 19.78 13.17
CA PRO A 3 9.27 20.19 12.04
C PRO A 3 8.91 18.98 11.17
N LEU A 4 7.66 18.92 10.72
CA LEU A 4 7.22 17.93 9.74
C LEU A 4 7.88 18.25 8.39
N GLN A 5 8.65 17.30 7.85
CA GLN A 5 9.37 17.50 6.59
C GLN A 5 8.45 17.33 5.37
N ARG A 6 7.76 16.18 5.27
CA ARG A 6 6.76 15.90 4.24
C ARG A 6 5.92 14.68 4.57
N LEU A 7 4.75 14.58 3.95
CA LEU A 7 4.05 13.31 3.76
C LEU A 7 4.72 12.55 2.60
N THR A 8 5.20 11.33 2.84
CA THR A 8 5.93 10.56 1.83
C THR A 8 5.01 9.90 0.82
N HIS A 9 3.94 9.27 1.28
CA HIS A 9 2.93 8.57 0.49
C HIS A 9 1.79 8.10 1.40
N VAL A 10 0.72 7.58 0.79
CA VAL A 10 -0.35 6.85 1.48
C VAL A 10 -0.28 5.37 1.08
N GLY A 11 -0.12 4.48 2.06
CA GLY A 11 -0.13 3.04 1.86
C GLY A 11 -1.55 2.48 1.75
N ILE A 12 -1.80 1.62 0.77
CA ILE A 12 -3.09 1.01 0.49
C ILE A 12 -2.90 -0.50 0.36
N GLY A 13 -3.44 -1.27 1.29
CA GLY A 13 -3.49 -2.73 1.21
C GLY A 13 -4.37 -3.17 0.05
N VAL A 14 -3.85 -4.04 -0.82
CA VAL A 14 -4.57 -4.57 -1.98
C VAL A 14 -4.51 -6.10 -2.03
N SER A 15 -5.61 -6.72 -2.46
CA SER A 15 -5.69 -8.18 -2.61
C SER A 15 -5.10 -8.69 -3.94
N ASP A 16 -5.10 -7.84 -4.97
CA ASP A 16 -4.66 -8.17 -6.32
C ASP A 16 -3.88 -6.97 -6.90
N MET A 17 -2.60 -7.18 -7.23
CA MET A 17 -1.74 -6.12 -7.71
C MET A 17 -2.11 -5.69 -9.14
N GLU A 18 -2.38 -6.64 -10.03
CA GLU A 18 -2.67 -6.34 -11.43
C GLU A 18 -3.99 -5.56 -11.58
N ARG A 19 -5.03 -5.99 -10.86
CA ARG A 19 -6.32 -5.29 -10.85
C ARG A 19 -6.19 -3.89 -10.29
N SER A 20 -5.41 -3.74 -9.22
CA SER A 20 -5.14 -2.43 -8.60
C SER A 20 -4.36 -1.53 -9.55
N LEU A 21 -3.34 -2.05 -10.23
CA LEU A 21 -2.58 -1.28 -11.23
C LEU A 21 -3.47 -0.83 -12.38
N ARG A 22 -4.33 -1.69 -12.92
CA ARG A 22 -5.30 -1.27 -13.96
C ARG A 22 -6.16 -0.11 -13.48
N PHE A 23 -6.67 -0.18 -12.25
CA PHE A 23 -7.49 0.89 -11.70
C PHE A 23 -6.70 2.19 -11.48
N TYR A 24 -5.62 2.16 -10.69
CA TYR A 24 -4.90 3.37 -10.31
C TYR A 24 -4.07 3.95 -11.46
N ARG A 25 -3.36 3.11 -12.23
CA ARG A 25 -2.53 3.55 -13.34
C ARG A 25 -3.36 3.84 -14.58
N ASP A 26 -4.13 2.86 -15.05
CA ASP A 26 -4.76 2.94 -16.37
C ASP A 26 -6.07 3.75 -16.34
N CYS A 27 -6.88 3.65 -15.29
CA CYS A 27 -8.14 4.41 -15.19
C CYS A 27 -7.96 5.78 -14.52
N LEU A 28 -7.22 5.86 -13.41
CA LEU A 28 -7.04 7.11 -12.66
C LEU A 28 -5.81 7.93 -13.11
N GLY A 29 -4.97 7.37 -13.99
CA GLY A 29 -3.84 8.09 -14.59
C GLY A 29 -2.65 8.29 -13.65
N PHE A 30 -2.50 7.48 -12.60
CA PHE A 30 -1.25 7.47 -11.84
C PHE A 30 -0.12 6.90 -12.67
N ARG A 31 1.11 7.35 -12.41
CA ARG A 31 2.31 6.84 -13.09
C ARG A 31 3.10 5.97 -12.14
N HIS A 32 3.57 4.84 -12.65
CA HIS A 32 4.50 3.99 -11.92
C HIS A 32 5.81 4.74 -11.66
N GLU A 33 6.27 4.70 -10.42
CA GLU A 33 7.59 5.21 -10.04
C GLU A 33 8.58 4.08 -9.82
N HIS A 34 8.30 3.18 -8.87
CA HIS A 34 9.16 2.03 -8.54
C HIS A 34 8.38 0.96 -7.80
N GLU A 35 8.97 -0.23 -7.67
CA GLU A 35 8.42 -1.33 -6.89
C GLU A 35 9.49 -1.94 -5.97
N LEU A 36 9.01 -2.61 -4.93
CA LEU A 36 9.85 -3.31 -3.98
C LEU A 36 9.22 -4.64 -3.56
N ARG A 37 10.06 -5.66 -3.43
CA ARG A 37 9.70 -6.97 -2.90
C ARG A 37 10.49 -7.17 -1.62
N VAL A 38 9.79 -7.40 -0.53
CA VAL A 38 10.41 -7.58 0.79
C VAL A 38 9.92 -8.89 1.39
N ALA A 39 10.85 -9.63 2.00
CA ALA A 39 10.56 -10.91 2.62
C ALA A 39 11.37 -11.10 3.91
N GLY A 40 10.71 -11.58 4.96
CA GLY A 40 11.31 -11.83 6.28
C GLY A 40 11.86 -10.57 6.95
N GLU A 41 12.94 -10.72 7.72
CA GLU A 41 13.59 -9.60 8.40
C GLU A 41 14.35 -8.68 7.41
N PRO A 42 14.37 -7.35 7.63
CA PRO A 42 13.86 -6.62 8.79
C PRO A 42 12.36 -6.25 8.71
N SER A 43 11.66 -6.67 7.65
CA SER A 43 10.26 -6.30 7.41
C SER A 43 9.30 -6.92 8.42
N ASP A 44 9.57 -8.14 8.89
CA ASP A 44 8.86 -8.77 10.00
C ASP A 44 8.85 -7.86 11.24
N THR A 45 10.04 -7.42 11.69
CA THR A 45 10.17 -6.49 12.82
C THR A 45 9.48 -5.16 12.56
N LEU A 46 9.71 -4.54 11.39
CA LEU A 46 9.17 -3.23 11.05
C LEU A 46 7.64 -3.22 11.02
N LEU A 47 7.03 -4.24 10.40
CA LEU A 47 5.59 -4.35 10.22
C LEU A 47 4.90 -5.02 11.41
N ARG A 48 5.67 -5.54 12.38
CA ARG A 48 5.18 -6.36 13.51
C ARG A 48 4.38 -7.57 13.04
N LEU A 49 4.83 -8.21 11.97
CA LEU A 49 4.29 -9.43 11.39
C LEU A 49 5.36 -10.54 11.41
N ARG A 50 4.97 -11.77 11.07
CA ARG A 50 5.91 -12.90 10.95
C ARG A 50 5.82 -13.50 9.55
N GLY A 51 6.96 -13.82 8.96
CA GLY A 51 7.05 -14.42 7.63
C GLY A 51 6.46 -13.51 6.56
N VAL A 52 6.80 -12.22 6.60
CA VAL A 52 6.36 -11.24 5.60
C VAL A 52 6.83 -11.70 4.22
N ASP A 53 5.92 -11.64 3.26
CA ASP A 53 6.19 -11.63 1.83
C ASP A 53 5.27 -10.57 1.22
N LEU A 54 5.86 -9.43 0.86
CA LEU A 54 5.16 -8.23 0.44
C LEU A 54 5.73 -7.74 -0.89
N HIS A 55 4.84 -7.53 -1.86
CA HIS A 55 5.11 -6.77 -3.07
C HIS A 55 4.43 -5.40 -2.95
N ALA A 56 5.24 -4.34 -2.98
CA ALA A 56 4.76 -2.96 -2.97
C ALA A 56 5.07 -2.25 -4.29
N VAL A 57 4.13 -1.44 -4.76
CA VAL A 57 4.29 -0.62 -5.97
C VAL A 57 3.94 0.83 -5.67
N TYR A 58 4.87 1.73 -5.95
CA TYR A 58 4.73 3.16 -5.77
C TYR A 58 4.23 3.81 -7.04
N LEU A 59 3.15 4.57 -6.91
CA LEU A 59 2.56 5.33 -8.00
C LEU A 59 2.42 6.81 -7.60
N ALA A 60 2.59 7.71 -8.56
CA ALA A 60 2.46 9.15 -8.32
C ALA A 60 1.58 9.86 -9.36
N ARG A 61 0.86 10.88 -8.90
CA ARG A 61 0.03 11.78 -9.72
C ARG A 61 -0.16 13.10 -8.99
N ASP A 62 0.07 14.22 -9.68
CA ASP A 62 -0.25 15.58 -9.19
C ASP A 62 0.25 15.88 -7.77
N GLY A 63 1.47 15.45 -7.44
CA GLY A 63 2.06 15.66 -6.11
C GLY A 63 1.60 14.68 -5.02
N VAL A 64 0.67 13.77 -5.33
CA VAL A 64 0.25 12.67 -4.45
C VAL A 64 1.01 11.40 -4.84
N ARG A 65 1.51 10.71 -3.82
CA ARG A 65 2.12 9.39 -3.96
C ARG A 65 1.32 8.36 -3.17
N ILE A 66 1.02 7.23 -3.79
CA ILE A 66 0.41 6.07 -3.15
C ILE A 66 1.35 4.88 -3.25
N GLU A 67 1.27 4.00 -2.27
CA GLU A 67 1.97 2.71 -2.25
C GLU A 67 0.91 1.60 -2.18
N LEU A 68 0.83 0.79 -3.23
CA LEU A 68 -0.04 -0.39 -3.25
C LEU A 68 0.71 -1.55 -2.58
N LEU A 69 0.14 -2.14 -1.53
CA LEU A 69 0.76 -3.16 -0.69
C LEU A 69 0.02 -4.50 -0.84
N ARG A 70 0.62 -5.46 -1.55
CA ARG A 70 0.10 -6.84 -1.64
C ARG A 70 0.91 -7.77 -0.75
N PHE A 71 0.29 -8.25 0.32
CA PHE A 71 0.86 -9.26 1.23
C PHE A 71 0.52 -10.67 0.77
N ALA A 72 1.50 -11.45 0.30
CA ALA A 72 1.37 -12.89 0.08
C ALA A 72 1.40 -13.67 1.39
N SER A 73 2.18 -13.19 2.37
CA SER A 73 2.22 -13.72 3.72
C SER A 73 2.52 -12.60 4.74
N PRO A 74 1.90 -12.61 5.94
CA PRO A 74 0.63 -13.30 6.21
C PRO A 74 -0.49 -12.68 5.36
N PRO A 75 -1.52 -13.45 4.96
CA PRO A 75 -2.64 -12.90 4.20
C PRO A 75 -3.40 -11.87 5.03
N ALA A 76 -3.91 -10.84 4.36
CA ALA A 76 -4.77 -9.85 5.00
C ALA A 76 -6.06 -10.51 5.54
N PRO A 77 -6.65 -10.00 6.64
CA PRO A 77 -7.97 -10.41 7.09
C PRO A 77 -9.02 -10.22 5.97
N PRO A 78 -10.12 -10.99 6.00
CA PRO A 78 -11.20 -10.79 5.05
C PRO A 78 -11.74 -9.35 5.13
N PRO A 79 -12.18 -8.76 4.00
CA PRO A 79 -12.74 -7.42 4.00
C PRO A 79 -13.95 -7.33 4.92
N ASN A 80 -13.99 -6.31 5.78
CA ASN A 80 -15.19 -5.98 6.53
C ASN A 80 -16.00 -4.97 5.69
N PRO A 81 -17.22 -5.31 5.20
CA PRO A 81 -18.05 -4.37 4.47
C PRO A 81 -18.42 -3.19 5.37
N ARG A 82 -18.13 -1.98 4.91
CA ARG A 82 -18.43 -0.75 5.65
C ARG A 82 -19.29 0.17 4.80
N ALA A 83 -20.30 0.76 5.41
CA ALA A 83 -21.08 1.82 4.75
C ALA A 83 -20.18 3.04 4.51
N MET A 84 -20.40 3.74 3.39
CA MET A 84 -19.58 4.90 3.01
C MET A 84 -19.54 5.99 4.08
N ASN A 85 -20.62 6.17 4.83
CA ASN A 85 -20.74 7.15 5.91
C ASN A 85 -20.25 6.64 7.28
N GLN A 86 -19.69 5.43 7.36
CA GLN A 86 -19.15 4.91 8.61
C GLN A 86 -17.81 5.59 8.92
N HIS A 87 -17.75 6.34 10.01
CA HIS A 87 -16.56 7.10 10.41
C HIS A 87 -15.28 6.26 10.47
N GLY A 88 -14.18 6.83 9.97
CA GLY A 88 -12.82 6.34 10.20
C GLY A 88 -12.42 6.47 11.67
N LEU A 89 -11.10 6.56 11.93
CA LEU A 89 -10.55 6.82 13.27
C LEU A 89 -11.38 7.84 14.08
#